data_AF-A0A0E0CRL6-F1
#
_entry.id   AF-A0A0E0CRL6-F1
#
_cell.length_a   1.000
_cell.length_b   1.000
_cell.length_c   1.000
_cell.angle_alpha   90.00
_cell.angle_beta   90.00
_cell.angle_gamma   90.00
#
_symmetry.space_group_name_H-M   'P 1'
#
loop_
_entity.id
_entity.type
_entity.pdbx_description
1 polymer ?
#
loop_
_entity_poly.entity_id
_entity_poly.type
_entity_poly.pdbx_seq_one_letter_code
_entity_poly.pdbx_strand_id
1 'polypeptide(L)'
;MTNQDVVVSEMGIAAGAALPGGPAGPAGGLFACRSAAASMRQTYLDLAAAAAAARSASCTSWADAMRASSPTRSSRSASDVDEFTAWVRKHPSALSKFEEIAAKSRGKKIVMFMDYDGTLSPIVADPDTAYMSDAMRAAVREVAKTFPTAIVSGRCRDKVRNFVGLSDLYYAGSHGMDIKGPSSNPESALCQPASEFLPMIDEVYNTLVEKTKSTPGAKVENNKFCLSVHFRCVDEKRWNALGEQVKAVIKEYPKLKLTQGRKVLEIRPSIKWDKGKALEFLLESLGFANCGDVLPVYIGDDRTDEDAFKVLRKRGQGLGILVSKCPKDTNASYSLQDPTEVMEFLLRLVEWRRKSSSSSLMIRPRV
;
A
#
# COMPACT_ATOMS: atom_id res chain seq x y z
N MET A 1 52.18 13.30 4.68
CA MET A 1 53.48 12.70 4.35
C MET A 1 53.37 11.19 4.60
N THR A 2 53.71 10.39 3.56
CA THR A 2 53.96 8.92 3.51
C THR A 2 52.85 8.00 4.05
N ASN A 3 52.06 7.25 3.27
CA ASN A 3 52.19 6.51 2.00
C ASN A 3 53.11 5.27 2.05
N GLN A 4 52.52 4.09 1.79
CA GLN A 4 53.06 2.82 1.23
C GLN A 4 51.88 1.80 1.22
N ASP A 5 51.30 1.27 0.12
CA ASP A 5 51.71 0.72 -1.19
C ASP A 5 52.49 -0.61 -1.17
N VAL A 6 51.86 -1.68 -1.69
CA VAL A 6 52.40 -2.84 -2.47
C VAL A 6 51.18 -3.49 -3.21
N VAL A 7 50.90 -3.33 -4.52
CA VAL A 7 51.50 -3.87 -5.79
C VAL A 7 51.34 -5.40 -5.96
N VAL A 8 50.33 -5.90 -6.70
CA VAL A 8 50.25 -6.32 -8.13
C VAL A 8 51.12 -7.54 -8.53
N SER A 9 50.51 -8.52 -9.21
CA SER A 9 51.16 -9.22 -10.32
C SER A 9 50.16 -9.81 -11.33
N GLU A 10 50.43 -9.56 -12.61
CA GLU A 10 49.71 -9.94 -13.83
C GLU A 10 50.70 -10.69 -14.74
N MET A 11 50.25 -11.72 -15.47
CA MET A 11 50.89 -12.40 -16.63
C MET A 11 49.87 -13.41 -17.17
N GLY A 12 49.60 -13.66 -18.45
CA GLY A 12 50.18 -13.27 -19.73
C GLY A 12 49.91 -14.39 -20.77
N ILE A 13 49.10 -14.08 -21.81
CA ILE A 13 49.09 -14.51 -23.24
C ILE A 13 49.49 -15.96 -23.67
N ALA A 14 48.66 -16.60 -24.52
CA ALA A 14 49.07 -17.24 -25.80
C ALA A 14 47.88 -17.71 -26.68
N ALA A 15 48.02 -17.55 -28.01
CA ALA A 15 47.10 -17.91 -29.09
C ALA A 15 47.50 -19.22 -29.79
N GLY A 16 46.58 -19.84 -30.55
CA GLY A 16 46.89 -20.95 -31.47
C GLY A 16 45.67 -21.54 -32.19
N ALA A 17 45.77 -21.72 -33.50
CA ALA A 17 44.69 -21.97 -34.48
C ALA A 17 44.49 -23.45 -34.89
N ALA A 18 43.38 -23.72 -35.61
CA ALA A 18 43.27 -24.49 -36.88
C ALA A 18 42.08 -25.49 -36.99
N LEU A 19 41.42 -25.44 -38.16
CA LEU A 19 40.39 -26.36 -38.72
C LEU A 19 41.02 -27.67 -39.24
N PRO A 20 40.25 -28.75 -39.56
CA PRO A 20 39.57 -28.94 -40.88
C PRO A 20 38.19 -29.66 -40.72
N GLY A 21 37.31 -29.95 -41.70
CA GLY A 21 37.23 -29.90 -43.16
C GLY A 21 35.91 -30.62 -43.57
N GLY A 22 35.30 -30.27 -44.71
CA GLY A 22 34.05 -30.88 -45.24
C GLY A 22 34.27 -32.23 -45.95
N PRO A 23 33.20 -32.88 -46.47
CA PRO A 23 32.92 -32.78 -47.92
C PRO A 23 31.42 -32.80 -48.33
N ALA A 24 31.16 -32.91 -49.65
CA ALA A 24 30.08 -32.28 -50.43
C ALA A 24 29.08 -33.24 -51.13
N GLY A 25 27.87 -32.70 -51.44
CA GLY A 25 27.01 -32.97 -52.63
C GLY A 25 26.11 -34.24 -52.68
N PRO A 26 25.11 -34.36 -53.60
CA PRO A 26 24.65 -33.43 -54.66
C PRO A 26 23.10 -33.27 -54.84
N ALA A 27 22.76 -32.58 -55.94
CA ALA A 27 21.53 -31.95 -56.47
C ALA A 27 20.23 -32.76 -56.68
N GLY A 28 19.10 -32.01 -56.77
CA GLY A 28 17.89 -32.42 -57.50
C GLY A 28 16.68 -31.45 -57.42
N GLY A 29 16.35 -30.76 -58.52
CA GLY A 29 14.97 -30.51 -58.99
C GLY A 29 14.16 -29.30 -58.46
N LEU A 30 13.90 -28.32 -59.35
CA LEU A 30 12.87 -27.27 -59.20
C LEU A 30 11.44 -27.81 -59.35
N PHE A 31 10.47 -27.32 -58.58
CA PHE A 31 9.12 -26.96 -59.07
C PHE A 31 8.41 -25.92 -58.17
N ALA A 32 7.73 -25.00 -58.85
CA ALA A 32 6.92 -23.84 -58.47
C ALA A 32 6.30 -23.73 -57.05
N CYS A 33 6.36 -22.51 -56.48
CA CYS A 33 5.29 -21.93 -55.64
C CYS A 33 5.38 -20.38 -55.61
N ARG A 34 4.82 -19.71 -56.63
CA ARG A 34 4.71 -18.23 -56.69
C ARG A 34 3.46 -17.66 -55.99
N SER A 35 2.66 -18.47 -55.29
CA SER A 35 1.41 -18.04 -54.64
C SER A 35 1.52 -17.79 -53.13
N ALA A 36 2.61 -18.18 -52.46
CA ALA A 36 2.73 -18.05 -50.99
C ALA A 36 3.23 -16.66 -50.53
N ALA A 37 3.98 -15.93 -51.37
CA ALA A 37 4.60 -14.66 -50.97
C ALA A 37 3.61 -13.48 -50.93
N ALA A 38 2.57 -13.49 -51.78
CA ALA A 38 1.53 -12.45 -51.77
C ALA A 38 0.58 -12.61 -50.56
N SER A 39 0.26 -13.85 -50.20
CA SER A 39 -0.54 -14.18 -49.00
C SER A 39 0.18 -13.71 -47.73
N MET A 40 1.47 -14.04 -47.56
CA MET A 40 2.25 -13.61 -46.39
C MET A 40 2.39 -12.09 -46.26
N ARG A 41 2.53 -11.34 -47.37
CA ARG A 41 2.59 -9.87 -47.32
C ARG A 41 1.26 -9.25 -46.88
N GLN A 42 0.14 -9.82 -47.34
CA GLN A 42 -1.19 -9.38 -46.92
C GLN A 42 -1.41 -9.69 -45.43
N THR A 43 -1.05 -10.90 -44.98
CA THR A 43 -1.11 -11.27 -43.55
C THR A 43 -0.25 -10.35 -42.68
N TYR A 44 0.92 -9.92 -43.16
CA TYR A 44 1.80 -9.02 -42.40
C TYR A 44 1.26 -7.58 -42.32
N LEU A 45 0.64 -7.09 -43.39
CA LEU A 45 -0.02 -5.77 -43.40
C LEU A 45 -1.30 -5.78 -42.55
N ASP A 46 -2.07 -6.87 -42.58
CA ASP A 46 -3.27 -7.04 -41.76
C ASP A 46 -2.91 -7.22 -40.27
N LEU A 47 -1.80 -7.90 -39.95
CA LEU A 47 -1.30 -8.02 -38.57
C LEU A 47 -0.72 -6.69 -38.07
N ALA A 48 -0.10 -5.89 -38.94
CA ALA A 48 0.37 -4.55 -38.61
C ALA A 48 -0.80 -3.56 -38.41
N ALA A 49 -1.86 -3.67 -39.22
CA ALA A 49 -3.10 -2.91 -39.08
C ALA A 49 -3.89 -3.34 -37.82
N ALA A 50 -3.94 -4.63 -37.50
CA ALA A 50 -4.50 -5.16 -36.26
C ALA A 50 -3.68 -4.75 -35.04
N ALA A 51 -2.35 -4.68 -35.14
CA ALA A 51 -1.48 -4.14 -34.08
C ALA A 51 -1.56 -2.61 -33.96
N ALA A 52 -1.94 -1.88 -35.02
CA ALA A 52 -2.25 -0.46 -34.97
C ALA A 52 -3.66 -0.21 -34.37
N ALA A 53 -4.63 -1.06 -34.70
CA ALA A 53 -5.98 -1.06 -34.12
C ALA A 53 -5.99 -1.51 -32.64
N ALA A 54 -5.11 -2.44 -32.26
CA ALA A 54 -4.89 -2.82 -30.85
C ALA A 54 -4.17 -1.72 -30.06
N ARG A 55 -3.35 -0.89 -30.73
CA ARG A 55 -2.75 0.32 -30.15
C ARG A 55 -3.73 1.49 -30.06
N SER A 56 -4.78 1.53 -30.88
CA SER A 56 -5.89 2.49 -30.73
C SER A 56 -6.99 2.02 -29.78
N ALA A 57 -7.08 0.71 -29.51
CA ALA A 57 -8.03 0.11 -28.56
C ALA A 57 -7.55 0.10 -27.09
N SER A 58 -6.31 0.52 -26.80
CA SER A 58 -5.82 0.77 -25.43
C SER A 58 -6.07 2.22 -25.00
N CYS A 59 -7.32 2.65 -25.18
CA CYS A 59 -7.84 3.88 -24.60
C CYS A 59 -9.20 3.55 -23.97
N THR A 60 -9.25 2.54 -23.11
CA THR A 60 -10.12 2.65 -21.93
C THR A 60 -9.70 3.95 -21.27
N SER A 61 -10.52 4.99 -21.42
CA SER A 61 -10.06 6.35 -21.21
C SER A 61 -9.54 6.47 -19.79
N TRP A 62 -8.44 7.19 -19.60
CA TRP A 62 -7.88 7.38 -18.27
C TRP A 62 -8.93 8.01 -17.30
N ALA A 63 -9.87 8.76 -17.86
CA ALA A 63 -11.09 9.21 -17.18
C ALA A 63 -11.95 8.05 -16.66
N ASP A 64 -12.08 6.92 -17.36
CA ASP A 64 -12.82 5.75 -16.88
C ASP A 64 -12.14 5.08 -15.69
N ALA A 65 -10.80 5.01 -15.68
CA ALA A 65 -10.06 4.57 -14.50
C ALA A 65 -10.26 5.55 -13.32
N MET A 66 -10.30 6.85 -13.59
CA MET A 66 -10.64 7.89 -12.60
C MET A 66 -12.07 7.81 -12.09
N ARG A 67 -13.04 7.48 -12.96
CA ARG A 67 -14.44 7.24 -12.60
C ARG A 67 -14.60 6.00 -11.74
N ALA A 68 -13.94 4.89 -12.09
CA ALA A 68 -13.98 3.64 -11.34
C ALA A 68 -13.41 3.76 -9.91
N SER A 69 -12.59 4.80 -9.66
CA SER A 69 -12.05 5.12 -8.33
C SER A 69 -13.03 5.94 -7.47
N SER A 70 -14.21 6.26 -7.98
CA SER A 70 -15.29 6.98 -7.29
C SER A 70 -16.35 6.00 -6.79
N PRO A 71 -16.90 6.18 -5.57
CA PRO A 71 -17.97 5.32 -5.10
C PRO A 71 -19.27 5.68 -5.84
N THR A 72 -19.60 4.94 -6.89
CA THR A 72 -20.92 5.00 -7.51
C THR A 72 -21.91 4.23 -6.65
N ARG A 73 -22.90 4.97 -6.13
CA ARG A 73 -24.07 4.42 -5.44
C ARG A 73 -24.89 3.63 -6.47
N SER A 74 -25.17 2.36 -6.20
CA SER A 74 -26.04 1.54 -7.04
C SER A 74 -27.05 0.77 -6.18
N SER A 75 -28.31 0.81 -6.59
CA SER A 75 -29.39 -0.03 -6.08
C SER A 75 -29.05 -1.51 -6.29
N ARG A 76 -29.10 -2.30 -5.21
CA ARG A 76 -28.68 -3.71 -5.23
C ARG A 76 -29.68 -4.58 -5.98
N SER A 77 -29.20 -5.25 -7.01
CA SER A 77 -29.90 -6.34 -7.70
C SER A 77 -29.86 -7.64 -6.87
N ALA A 78 -30.67 -8.64 -7.24
CA ALA A 78 -30.67 -9.94 -6.54
C ALA A 78 -29.31 -10.66 -6.60
N SER A 79 -28.55 -10.50 -7.68
CA SER A 79 -27.17 -11.02 -7.79
C SER A 79 -26.21 -10.32 -6.83
N ASP A 80 -26.37 -9.01 -6.61
CA ASP A 80 -25.54 -8.24 -5.67
C ASP A 80 -25.79 -8.64 -4.20
N VAL A 81 -26.97 -9.21 -3.91
CA VAL A 81 -27.29 -9.72 -2.57
C VAL A 81 -26.58 -11.05 -2.31
N ASP A 82 -26.55 -11.95 -3.29
CA ASP A 82 -25.86 -13.25 -3.13
C ASP A 82 -24.33 -13.07 -3.07
N GLU A 83 -23.76 -12.22 -3.92
CA GLU A 83 -22.32 -11.91 -3.89
C GLU A 83 -21.91 -11.29 -2.55
N PHE A 84 -22.69 -10.34 -2.03
CA PHE A 84 -22.45 -9.77 -0.71
C PHE A 84 -22.56 -10.82 0.40
N THR A 85 -23.55 -11.71 0.33
CA THR A 85 -23.72 -12.76 1.34
C THR A 85 -22.53 -13.73 1.32
N ALA A 86 -22.07 -14.13 0.13
CA ALA A 86 -20.87 -14.93 -0.03
C ALA A 86 -19.63 -14.20 0.51
N TRP A 87 -19.50 -12.91 0.25
CA TRP A 87 -18.42 -12.08 0.76
C TRP A 87 -18.42 -11.99 2.29
N VAL A 88 -19.57 -11.77 2.93
CA VAL A 88 -19.71 -11.75 4.39
C VAL A 88 -19.37 -13.11 5.01
N ARG A 89 -19.67 -14.23 4.34
CA ARG A 89 -19.24 -15.56 4.81
C ARG A 89 -17.71 -15.71 4.80
N LYS A 90 -17.06 -15.16 3.77
CA LYS A 90 -15.59 -15.21 3.63
C LYS A 90 -14.86 -14.23 4.55
N HIS A 91 -15.46 -13.06 4.81
CA HIS A 91 -14.91 -11.97 5.61
C HIS A 91 -15.93 -11.51 6.66
N PRO A 92 -16.25 -12.36 7.67
CA PRO A 92 -17.30 -12.06 8.63
C PRO A 92 -16.95 -10.85 9.51
N SER A 93 -17.98 -10.24 10.09
CA SER A 93 -17.79 -9.12 11.02
C SER A 93 -16.90 -9.54 12.20
N ALA A 94 -15.87 -8.74 12.48
CA ALA A 94 -14.98 -8.96 13.62
C ALA A 94 -15.72 -8.79 14.97
N LEU A 95 -16.78 -7.98 15.02
CA LEU A 95 -17.65 -7.85 16.19
C LEU A 95 -18.49 -9.11 16.42
N SER A 96 -19.10 -9.64 15.35
CA SER A 96 -19.88 -10.89 15.43
C SER A 96 -19.00 -12.09 15.76
N LYS A 97 -17.74 -12.10 15.32
CA LYS A 97 -16.76 -13.15 15.60
C LYS A 97 -15.81 -12.81 16.76
N PHE A 98 -16.16 -11.82 17.58
CA PHE A 98 -15.26 -11.33 18.62
C PHE A 98 -14.81 -12.43 19.59
N GLU A 99 -15.70 -13.32 20.03
CA GLU A 99 -15.34 -14.39 20.96
C GLU A 99 -14.32 -15.38 20.37
N GLU A 100 -14.40 -15.64 19.06
CA GLU A 100 -13.43 -16.45 18.33
C GLU A 100 -12.07 -15.73 18.26
N ILE A 101 -12.08 -14.43 17.96
CA ILE A 101 -10.88 -13.58 17.94
C ILE A 101 -10.24 -13.54 19.33
N ALA A 102 -11.04 -13.33 20.38
CA ALA A 102 -10.61 -13.30 21.76
C ALA A 102 -10.00 -14.65 22.19
N ALA A 103 -10.62 -15.77 21.80
CA ALA A 103 -10.07 -17.11 22.04
C ALA A 103 -8.69 -17.30 21.37
N LYS A 104 -8.55 -16.92 20.08
CA LYS A 104 -7.27 -16.96 19.35
C LYS A 104 -6.19 -16.04 19.92
N SER A 105 -6.62 -15.02 20.66
CA SER A 105 -5.75 -14.02 21.30
C SER A 105 -5.25 -14.44 22.68
N ARG A 106 -5.84 -15.47 23.30
CA ARG A 106 -5.42 -15.95 24.63
C ARG A 106 -3.97 -16.46 24.57
N GLY A 107 -3.19 -16.11 25.60
CA GLY A 107 -1.77 -16.48 25.69
C GLY A 107 -0.84 -15.68 24.76
N LYS A 108 -1.37 -14.88 23.84
CA LYS A 108 -0.56 -14.12 22.88
C LYS A 108 -0.34 -12.67 23.31
N LYS A 109 0.78 -12.10 22.84
CA LYS A 109 1.09 -10.67 22.90
C LYS A 109 0.46 -9.98 21.69
N ILE A 110 -0.54 -9.14 21.90
CA ILE A 110 -1.21 -8.42 20.81
C ILE A 110 -0.41 -7.16 20.48
N VAL A 111 -0.26 -6.88 19.18
CA VAL A 111 0.29 -5.62 18.67
C VAL A 111 -0.71 -5.02 17.67
N MET A 112 -1.10 -3.78 17.89
CA MET A 112 -2.15 -3.11 17.11
C MET A 112 -1.55 -2.22 16.04
N PHE A 113 -2.06 -2.33 14.82
CA PHE A 113 -1.73 -1.47 13.69
C PHE A 113 -3.04 -0.94 13.11
N MET A 114 -3.16 0.37 12.98
CA MET A 114 -4.39 1.00 12.51
C MET A 114 -4.09 2.03 11.45
N ASP A 115 -4.75 1.92 10.31
CA ASP A 115 -4.83 3.02 9.36
C ASP A 115 -5.65 4.18 9.94
N TYR A 116 -5.56 5.36 9.31
CA TYR A 116 -6.21 6.57 9.81
C TYR A 116 -7.49 6.93 9.02
N ASP A 117 -7.35 7.30 7.75
CA ASP A 117 -8.46 7.82 6.94
C ASP A 117 -9.40 6.69 6.53
N GLY A 118 -10.70 6.79 6.82
CA GLY A 118 -11.66 5.71 6.57
C GLY A 118 -11.67 4.60 7.63
N THR A 119 -10.68 4.60 8.53
CA THR A 119 -10.55 3.61 9.62
C THR A 119 -10.81 4.23 10.99
N LEU A 120 -10.00 5.20 11.41
CA LEU A 120 -10.15 5.92 12.69
C LEU A 120 -10.87 7.26 12.53
N SER A 121 -10.88 7.81 11.32
CA SER A 121 -11.61 9.02 10.95
C SER A 121 -12.52 8.72 9.76
N PRO A 122 -13.71 9.33 9.67
CA PRO A 122 -14.51 9.23 8.45
C PRO A 122 -13.77 9.83 7.24
N ILE A 123 -14.12 9.35 6.05
CA ILE A 123 -13.65 9.94 4.78
C ILE A 123 -14.40 11.24 4.54
N VAL A 124 -13.66 12.35 4.45
CA VAL A 124 -14.20 13.69 4.24
C VAL A 124 -13.78 14.25 2.87
N ALA A 125 -14.40 15.36 2.45
CA ALA A 125 -14.08 16.01 1.19
C ALA A 125 -12.76 16.80 1.26
N ASP A 126 -12.54 17.53 2.36
CA ASP A 126 -11.29 18.24 2.64
C ASP A 126 -10.38 17.35 3.50
N PRO A 127 -9.21 16.90 2.98
CA PRO A 127 -8.26 16.12 3.75
C PRO A 127 -7.77 16.82 5.03
N ASP A 128 -7.84 18.14 5.11
CA ASP A 128 -7.39 18.89 6.29
C ASP A 128 -8.40 18.84 7.46
N THR A 129 -9.63 18.39 7.21
CA THR A 129 -10.70 18.29 8.22
C THR A 129 -11.03 16.84 8.60
N ALA A 130 -10.16 15.88 8.28
CA ALA A 130 -10.34 14.46 8.58
C ALA A 130 -10.02 14.18 10.05
N TYR A 131 -10.74 14.80 10.98
CA TYR A 131 -10.50 14.63 12.42
C TYR A 131 -11.17 13.37 12.95
N MET A 132 -10.45 12.62 13.79
CA MET A 132 -11.07 11.62 14.65
C MET A 132 -11.91 12.27 15.75
N SER A 133 -12.99 11.62 16.17
CA SER A 133 -13.80 12.07 17.30
C SER A 133 -13.06 11.92 18.63
N ASP A 134 -13.44 12.69 19.64
CA ASP A 134 -12.87 12.57 20.99
C ASP A 134 -13.12 11.17 21.59
N ALA A 135 -14.26 10.55 21.28
CA ALA A 135 -14.58 9.19 21.67
C ALA A 135 -13.62 8.17 21.04
N MET A 136 -13.34 8.29 19.73
CA MET A 136 -12.36 7.43 19.07
C MET A 136 -10.96 7.66 19.64
N ARG A 137 -10.56 8.93 19.86
CA ARG A 137 -9.27 9.26 20.48
C ARG A 137 -9.13 8.62 21.86
N ALA A 138 -10.21 8.63 22.66
CA ALA A 138 -10.25 7.95 23.95
C ALA A 138 -10.09 6.42 23.79
N ALA A 139 -10.79 5.80 22.85
CA ALA A 139 -10.65 4.36 22.58
C ALA A 139 -9.21 4.00 22.18
N VAL A 140 -8.61 4.72 21.23
CA VAL A 140 -7.21 4.51 20.80
C VAL A 140 -6.23 4.69 21.97
N ARG A 141 -6.47 5.66 22.85
CA ARG A 141 -5.64 5.85 24.06
C ARG A 141 -5.72 4.64 25.00
N GLU A 142 -6.90 4.08 25.20
CA GLU A 142 -7.07 2.89 26.05
C GLU A 142 -6.43 1.64 25.42
N VAL A 143 -6.48 1.52 24.10
CA VAL A 143 -5.76 0.49 23.34
C VAL A 143 -4.25 0.66 23.51
N ALA A 144 -3.71 1.87 23.37
CA ALA A 144 -2.29 2.17 23.51
C ALA A 144 -1.72 1.86 24.90
N LYS A 145 -2.53 2.07 25.96
CA LYS A 145 -2.18 1.68 27.33
C LYS A 145 -2.13 0.17 27.53
N THR A 146 -2.87 -0.58 26.70
CA THR A 146 -3.07 -2.02 26.86
C THR A 146 -2.15 -2.84 25.95
N PHE A 147 -1.87 -2.34 24.75
CA PHE A 147 -1.12 -3.03 23.70
C PHE A 147 -0.14 -2.05 23.01
N PRO A 148 1.07 -2.51 22.61
CA PRO A 148 1.89 -1.76 21.67
C PRO A 148 1.09 -1.43 20.42
N THR A 149 1.04 -0.16 20.05
CA THR A 149 0.11 0.35 19.03
C THR A 149 0.80 1.30 18.06
N ALA A 150 0.53 1.11 16.76
CA ALA A 150 1.03 1.93 15.68
C ALA A 150 -0.10 2.47 14.79
N ILE A 151 0.01 3.74 14.40
CA ILE A 151 -0.82 4.35 13.36
C ILE A 151 -0.04 4.33 12.05
N VAL A 152 -0.61 3.75 10.98
CA VAL A 152 0.04 3.58 9.68
C VAL A 152 -0.76 4.28 8.59
N SER A 153 -0.32 5.46 8.16
CA SER A 153 -1.09 6.35 7.28
C SER A 153 -0.33 6.73 6.01
N GLY A 154 -1.07 7.05 4.95
CA GLY A 154 -0.54 7.70 3.75
C GLY A 154 -0.11 9.16 3.98
N ARG A 155 -0.67 9.82 5.00
CA ARG A 155 -0.34 11.20 5.38
C ARG A 155 1.07 11.33 5.90
N CYS A 156 1.67 12.51 5.84
CA CYS A 156 2.92 12.75 6.56
C CYS A 156 2.76 12.51 8.06
N ARG A 157 3.85 12.05 8.69
CA ARG A 157 3.88 11.61 10.09
C ARG A 157 3.40 12.70 11.06
N ASP A 158 3.83 13.94 10.84
CA ASP A 158 3.50 15.05 11.74
C ASP A 158 2.01 15.42 11.65
N LYS A 159 1.42 15.37 10.46
CA LYS A 159 -0.01 15.64 10.26
C LYS A 159 -0.89 14.59 10.93
N VAL A 160 -0.63 13.30 10.69
CA VAL A 160 -1.42 12.23 11.34
C VAL A 160 -1.21 12.24 12.86
N ARG A 161 0.00 12.56 13.34
CA ARG A 161 0.26 12.73 14.78
C ARG A 161 -0.58 13.86 15.37
N ASN A 162 -0.67 15.01 14.69
CA ASN A 162 -1.48 16.14 15.15
C ASN A 162 -2.98 15.82 15.19
N PHE A 163 -3.48 15.07 14.21
CA PHE A 163 -4.88 14.64 14.20
C PHE A 163 -5.20 13.65 15.32
N VAL A 164 -4.32 12.68 15.55
CA VAL A 164 -4.50 11.67 16.61
C VAL A 164 -4.31 12.28 17.99
N GLY A 165 -3.29 13.13 18.18
CA GLY A 165 -3.06 13.86 19.43
C GLY A 165 -2.62 12.98 20.62
N LEU A 166 -1.89 11.89 20.36
CA LEU A 166 -1.37 10.99 21.39
C LEU A 166 0.16 10.83 21.26
N SER A 167 0.90 10.87 22.37
CA SER A 167 2.37 10.79 22.36
C SER A 167 2.92 9.36 22.41
N ASP A 168 2.10 8.42 22.91
CA ASP A 168 2.55 7.08 23.33
C ASP A 168 2.35 6.03 22.23
N LEU A 169 2.26 6.47 20.98
CA LEU A 169 2.03 5.63 19.81
C LEU A 169 3.25 5.62 18.88
N TYR A 170 3.39 4.54 18.13
CA TYR A 170 4.21 4.55 16.92
C TYR A 170 3.44 5.23 15.79
N TYR A 171 4.11 6.06 15.01
CA TYR A 171 3.55 6.72 13.85
C TYR A 171 4.38 6.38 12.62
N ALA A 172 3.73 5.76 11.64
CA ALA A 172 4.26 5.44 10.33
C ALA A 172 3.52 6.28 9.28
N GLY A 173 4.11 7.42 8.93
CA GLY A 173 3.60 8.32 7.89
C GLY A 173 4.11 7.96 6.50
N SER A 174 3.55 8.61 5.49
CA SER A 174 3.96 8.50 4.08
C SER A 174 3.92 7.04 3.58
N HIS A 175 2.83 6.33 3.89
CA HIS A 175 2.66 4.89 3.66
C HIS A 175 3.73 4.03 4.35
N GLY A 176 4.23 4.52 5.48
CA GLY A 176 5.25 3.85 6.29
C GLY A 176 6.69 4.17 5.92
N MET A 177 6.95 5.15 5.05
CA MET A 177 8.31 5.62 4.75
C MET A 177 8.84 6.64 5.78
N ASP A 178 8.03 7.07 6.75
CA ASP A 178 8.49 7.88 7.89
C ASP A 178 7.95 7.31 9.19
N ILE A 179 8.72 6.42 9.83
CA ILE A 179 8.35 5.76 11.07
C ILE A 179 9.07 6.40 12.24
N LYS A 180 8.33 6.70 13.31
CA LYS A 180 8.89 7.08 14.61
C LYS A 180 8.08 6.46 15.73
N GLY A 181 8.75 5.91 16.74
CA GLY A 181 8.08 5.46 17.96
C GLY A 181 7.78 6.59 18.96
N PRO A 182 7.23 6.23 20.14
CA PRO A 182 6.86 7.16 21.18
C PRO A 182 8.03 8.04 21.65
N SER A 183 7.75 9.33 21.92
CA SER A 183 8.80 10.28 22.37
C SER A 183 9.36 9.95 23.76
N SER A 184 8.63 9.18 24.56
CA SER A 184 9.05 8.68 25.88
C SER A 184 10.17 7.64 25.81
N ASN A 185 10.47 7.11 24.61
CA ASN A 185 11.57 6.19 24.40
C ASN A 185 12.60 6.80 23.42
N PRO A 186 13.77 7.25 23.90
CA PRO A 186 14.84 7.79 23.05
C PRO A 186 15.41 6.78 22.05
N GLU A 187 15.36 5.48 22.37
CA GLU A 187 15.73 4.37 21.46
C GLU A 187 14.56 3.96 20.55
N SER A 188 13.50 4.77 20.48
CA SER A 188 12.35 4.48 19.64
C SER A 188 12.73 4.32 18.17
N ALA A 189 12.11 3.32 17.54
CA ALA A 189 12.31 2.98 16.15
C ALA A 189 12.17 4.20 15.23
N LEU A 190 13.23 4.54 14.50
CA LEU A 190 13.23 5.53 13.42
C LEU A 190 13.52 4.81 12.10
N CYS A 191 12.63 4.94 11.12
CA CYS A 191 12.84 4.37 9.79
C CYS A 191 12.45 5.38 8.72
N GLN A 192 13.40 5.72 7.86
CA GLN A 192 13.18 6.56 6.69
C GLN A 192 13.92 5.96 5.48
N PRO A 193 13.39 4.88 4.89
CA PRO A 193 14.05 4.13 3.82
C PRO A 193 14.19 4.93 2.52
N ALA A 194 13.52 6.09 2.43
CA ALA A 194 13.50 6.96 1.26
C ALA A 194 14.19 8.32 1.49
N SER A 195 14.99 8.48 2.55
CA SER A 195 15.63 9.76 2.89
C SER A 195 16.41 10.41 1.75
N GLU A 196 17.08 9.61 0.92
CA GLU A 196 17.84 10.11 -0.24
C GLU A 196 16.97 10.80 -1.31
N PHE A 197 15.65 10.55 -1.30
CA PHE A 197 14.70 11.12 -2.26
C PHE A 197 14.16 12.48 -1.85
N LEU A 198 14.38 12.95 -0.61
CA LEU A 198 13.78 14.20 -0.12
C LEU A 198 14.05 15.40 -1.03
N PRO A 199 15.29 15.66 -1.49
CA PRO A 199 15.54 16.79 -2.39
C PRO A 199 14.75 16.69 -3.71
N MET A 200 14.65 15.49 -4.28
CA MET A 200 13.87 15.24 -5.50
C MET A 200 12.38 15.43 -5.27
N ILE A 201 11.85 14.98 -4.12
CA ILE A 201 10.44 15.16 -3.78
C ILE A 201 10.09 16.64 -3.65
N ASP A 202 10.94 17.44 -3.01
CA ASP A 202 10.72 18.88 -2.87
C ASP A 202 10.79 19.61 -4.22
N GLU A 203 11.72 19.23 -5.10
CA GLU A 203 11.81 19.74 -6.47
C GLU A 203 10.53 19.42 -7.28
N VAL A 204 10.08 18.17 -7.25
CA VAL A 204 8.88 17.72 -7.95
C VAL A 204 7.63 18.39 -7.39
N TYR A 205 7.57 18.59 -6.07
CA TYR A 205 6.47 19.32 -5.43
C TYR A 205 6.33 20.73 -6.00
N ASN A 206 7.42 21.51 -6.01
CA ASN A 206 7.40 22.87 -6.54
C ASN A 206 7.00 22.89 -8.02
N THR A 207 7.50 21.94 -8.80
CA THR A 207 7.14 21.79 -10.23
C THR A 207 5.66 21.47 -10.42
N LEU A 208 5.10 20.55 -9.63
CA LEU A 208 3.69 20.19 -9.68
C LEU A 208 2.79 21.35 -9.25
N VAL A 209 3.16 22.08 -8.19
CA VAL A 209 2.42 23.27 -7.74
C VAL A 209 2.31 24.29 -8.88
N GLU A 210 3.42 24.60 -9.56
CA GLU A 210 3.39 25.58 -10.65
C GLU A 210 2.61 25.06 -11.86
N LYS A 211 2.84 23.81 -12.31
CA LYS A 211 2.12 23.26 -13.48
C LYS A 211 0.62 23.10 -13.26
N THR A 212 0.18 22.85 -12.03
CA THR A 212 -1.25 22.62 -11.72
C THR A 212 -1.99 23.89 -11.29
N LYS A 213 -1.29 25.02 -11.08
CA LYS A 213 -1.84 26.30 -10.64
C LYS A 213 -2.99 26.83 -11.50
N SER A 214 -2.97 26.54 -12.81
CA SER A 214 -4.00 26.96 -13.77
C SER A 214 -5.25 26.05 -13.77
N THR A 215 -5.28 25.02 -12.93
CA THR A 215 -6.40 24.07 -12.80
C THR A 215 -7.18 24.31 -11.50
N PRO A 216 -8.21 25.18 -11.52
CA PRO A 216 -9.17 25.36 -10.43
C PRO A 216 -9.58 24.05 -9.75
N GLY A 217 -9.45 24.03 -8.43
CA GLY A 217 -9.79 22.89 -7.58
C GLY A 217 -8.69 21.83 -7.43
N ALA A 218 -7.60 21.90 -8.21
CA ALA A 218 -6.45 21.02 -8.01
C ALA A 218 -5.62 21.49 -6.80
N LYS A 219 -5.20 20.55 -5.95
CA LYS A 219 -4.36 20.83 -4.78
C LYS A 219 -3.21 19.84 -4.74
N VAL A 220 -1.98 20.35 -4.66
CA VAL A 220 -0.78 19.54 -4.46
C VAL A 220 -0.42 19.55 -2.98
N GLU A 221 -0.29 18.39 -2.38
CA GLU A 221 0.08 18.20 -0.99
C GLU A 221 1.42 17.46 -0.90
N ASN A 222 2.33 17.99 -0.07
CA ASN A 222 3.60 17.33 0.24
C ASN A 222 3.45 16.51 1.53
N ASN A 223 3.43 15.19 1.40
CA ASN A 223 3.41 14.22 2.49
C ASN A 223 4.82 13.69 2.82
N LYS A 224 5.86 14.51 2.63
CA LYS A 224 7.30 14.25 2.88
C LYS A 224 7.97 13.23 1.97
N PHE A 225 7.49 11.99 1.94
CA PHE A 225 7.95 10.94 1.02
C PHE A 225 6.90 10.55 -0.03
N CYS A 226 5.81 11.31 -0.09
CA CYS A 226 4.71 11.10 -1.03
C CYS A 226 4.18 12.49 -1.41
N LEU A 227 3.87 12.69 -2.69
CA LEU A 227 3.13 13.87 -3.15
C LEU A 227 1.75 13.43 -3.58
N SER A 228 0.74 14.24 -3.26
CA SER A 228 -0.64 13.96 -3.61
C SER A 228 -1.20 15.12 -4.43
N VAL A 229 -1.63 14.84 -5.66
CA VAL A 229 -2.38 15.78 -6.49
C VAL A 229 -3.86 15.42 -6.39
N HIS A 230 -4.57 16.19 -5.57
CA HIS A 230 -6.01 16.02 -5.35
C HIS A 230 -6.78 16.64 -6.51
N PHE A 231 -7.72 15.88 -7.07
CA PHE A 231 -8.56 16.33 -8.18
C PHE A 231 -10.06 16.21 -7.86
N ARG A 232 -10.41 15.98 -6.59
CA ARG A 232 -11.80 15.86 -6.13
C ARG A 232 -12.66 17.08 -6.43
N CYS A 233 -12.08 18.27 -6.32
CA CYS A 233 -12.73 19.56 -6.53
C CYS A 233 -12.49 20.12 -7.95
N VAL A 234 -11.86 19.35 -8.83
CA VAL A 234 -11.61 19.72 -10.23
C VAL A 234 -12.81 19.31 -11.08
N ASP A 235 -13.23 20.17 -12.00
CA ASP A 235 -14.24 19.83 -13.01
C ASP A 235 -13.83 18.56 -13.79
N GLU A 236 -14.74 17.59 -13.90
CA GLU A 236 -14.48 16.29 -14.52
C GLU A 236 -13.91 16.40 -15.94
N LYS A 237 -14.33 17.41 -16.71
CA LYS A 237 -13.84 17.65 -18.08
C LYS A 237 -12.34 17.94 -18.11
N ARG A 238 -11.75 18.35 -16.98
CA ARG A 238 -10.34 18.70 -16.84
C ARG A 238 -9.49 17.60 -16.22
N TRP A 239 -10.08 16.49 -15.76
CA TRP A 239 -9.34 15.41 -15.11
C TRP A 239 -8.25 14.81 -16.00
N ASN A 240 -8.57 14.54 -17.28
CA ASN A 240 -7.59 14.02 -18.23
C ASN A 240 -6.43 15.01 -18.45
N ALA A 241 -6.74 16.30 -18.64
CA ALA A 241 -5.72 17.33 -18.85
C ALA A 241 -4.79 17.46 -17.64
N LEU A 242 -5.33 17.48 -16.42
CA LEU A 242 -4.54 17.49 -15.18
C LEU A 242 -3.67 16.23 -15.07
N GLY A 243 -4.23 15.08 -15.43
CA GLY A 243 -3.51 13.81 -15.50
C GLY A 243 -2.27 13.84 -16.37
N GLU A 244 -2.44 14.32 -17.60
CA GLU A 244 -1.34 14.43 -18.56
C GLU A 244 -0.29 15.45 -18.09
N GLN A 245 -0.70 16.55 -17.45
CA GLN A 245 0.24 17.48 -16.81
C GLN A 245 1.10 16.80 -15.74
N VAL A 246 0.48 16.02 -14.84
CA VAL A 246 1.20 15.29 -13.78
C VAL A 246 2.11 14.23 -14.39
N LYS A 247 1.62 13.43 -15.34
CA LYS A 247 2.43 12.41 -16.03
C LYS A 247 3.63 13.01 -16.74
N ALA A 248 3.46 14.17 -17.39
CA ALA A 248 4.55 14.85 -18.07
C ALA A 248 5.68 15.22 -17.09
N VAL A 249 5.36 15.70 -15.89
CA VAL A 249 6.35 15.92 -14.83
C VAL A 249 7.02 14.60 -14.45
N ILE A 250 6.24 13.57 -14.10
CA ILE A 250 6.80 12.32 -13.56
C ILE A 250 7.66 11.56 -14.59
N LYS A 251 7.44 11.76 -15.88
CA LYS A 251 8.29 11.21 -16.94
C LYS A 251 9.75 11.66 -16.84
N GLU A 252 10.01 12.85 -16.28
CA GLU A 252 11.35 13.39 -16.06
C GLU A 252 12.04 12.76 -14.84
N TYR A 253 11.30 12.07 -13.97
CA TYR A 253 11.77 11.48 -12.71
C TYR A 253 11.52 9.95 -12.66
N PRO A 254 12.31 9.13 -13.37
CA PRO A 254 12.07 7.69 -13.49
C PRO A 254 12.18 6.91 -12.17
N LYS A 255 12.78 7.52 -11.13
CA LYS A 255 12.85 6.93 -9.79
C LYS A 255 11.58 7.17 -8.95
N LEU A 256 10.56 7.82 -9.51
CA LEU A 256 9.25 8.01 -8.89
C LEU A 256 8.19 7.17 -9.62
N LYS A 257 7.18 6.72 -8.87
CA LYS A 257 6.00 6.02 -9.40
C LYS A 257 4.76 6.87 -9.19
N LEU A 258 3.94 6.94 -10.25
CA LEU A 258 2.60 7.53 -10.20
C LEU A 258 1.58 6.42 -9.96
N THR A 259 0.82 6.55 -8.89
CA THR A 259 -0.30 5.66 -8.55
C THR A 259 -1.57 6.46 -8.40
N GLN A 260 -2.71 5.81 -8.64
CA GLN A 260 -4.01 6.44 -8.50
C GLN A 260 -4.76 5.90 -7.27
N GLY A 261 -5.34 6.82 -6.51
CA GLY A 261 -6.23 6.57 -5.37
C GLY A 261 -7.62 7.19 -5.57
N ARG A 262 -8.40 7.32 -4.49
CA ARG A 262 -9.79 7.84 -4.53
C ARG A 262 -9.83 9.35 -4.78
N LYS A 263 -9.87 9.74 -6.05
CA LYS A 263 -9.81 11.15 -6.51
C LYS A 263 -8.51 11.87 -6.16
N VAL A 264 -7.40 11.13 -6.16
CA VAL A 264 -6.04 11.62 -5.91
C VAL A 264 -5.04 10.87 -6.78
N LEU A 265 -4.03 11.59 -7.27
CA LEU A 265 -2.83 11.01 -7.89
C LEU A 265 -1.69 11.08 -6.89
N GLU A 266 -1.06 9.95 -6.61
CA GLU A 266 -0.01 9.83 -5.61
C GLU A 266 1.32 9.54 -6.29
N ILE A 267 2.34 10.31 -5.94
CA ILE A 267 3.69 10.21 -6.48
C ILE A 267 4.61 9.81 -5.34
N ARG A 268 5.34 8.71 -5.50
CA ARG A 268 6.16 8.12 -4.43
C ARG A 268 7.50 7.65 -4.98
N PRO A 269 8.56 7.56 -4.16
CA PRO A 269 9.78 6.86 -4.54
C PRO A 269 9.50 5.43 -4.99
N SER A 270 10.16 5.01 -6.08
CA SER A 270 10.10 3.65 -6.65
C SER A 270 11.00 2.69 -5.88
N ILE A 271 10.78 2.59 -4.56
CA ILE A 271 11.46 1.64 -3.68
C ILE A 271 10.54 0.49 -3.31
N LYS A 272 11.12 -0.64 -2.91
CA LYS A 272 10.40 -1.84 -2.42
C LYS A 272 9.95 -1.62 -0.97
N TRP A 273 9.06 -0.65 -0.76
CA TRP A 273 8.48 -0.31 0.52
C TRP A 273 6.98 -0.04 0.41
N ASP A 274 6.22 -0.55 1.37
CA ASP A 274 4.77 -0.47 1.48
C ASP A 274 4.34 -0.58 2.96
N LYS A 275 3.03 -0.52 3.24
CA LYS A 275 2.52 -0.63 4.61
C LYS A 275 2.79 -2.01 5.23
N GLY A 276 2.93 -3.07 4.41
CA GLY A 276 3.34 -4.39 4.88
C GLY A 276 4.79 -4.41 5.36
N LYS A 277 5.70 -3.75 4.64
CA LYS A 277 7.10 -3.56 5.08
C LYS A 277 7.20 -2.73 6.35
N ALA A 278 6.37 -1.70 6.48
CA ALA A 278 6.29 -0.92 7.71
C ALA A 278 5.82 -1.76 8.91
N LEU A 279 4.83 -2.64 8.70
CA LEU A 279 4.38 -3.60 9.71
C LEU A 279 5.51 -4.54 10.13
N GLU A 280 6.23 -5.15 9.17
CA GLU A 280 7.37 -6.03 9.46
C GLU A 280 8.44 -5.31 10.29
N PHE A 281 8.85 -4.10 9.86
CA PHE A 281 9.83 -3.28 10.57
C PHE A 281 9.40 -2.95 12.01
N LEU A 282 8.12 -2.59 12.20
CA LEU A 282 7.59 -2.27 13.53
C LEU A 282 7.55 -3.50 14.43
N LEU A 283 7.17 -4.67 13.91
CA LEU A 283 7.24 -5.90 14.68
C LEU A 283 8.67 -6.27 15.05
N GLU A 284 9.63 -6.10 14.15
CA GLU A 284 11.05 -6.30 14.42
C GLU A 284 11.55 -5.35 15.51
N SER A 285 11.23 -4.07 15.38
CA SER A 285 11.61 -3.03 16.35
C SER A 285 11.02 -3.25 17.74
N LEU A 286 9.88 -3.95 17.83
CA LEU A 286 9.25 -4.34 19.09
C LEU A 286 9.75 -5.69 19.63
N GLY A 287 10.72 -6.33 18.96
CA GLY A 287 11.27 -7.64 19.35
C GLY A 287 10.36 -8.82 19.01
N PHE A 288 9.43 -8.65 18.06
CA PHE A 288 8.42 -9.64 17.68
C PHE A 288 8.58 -10.22 16.27
N ALA A 289 9.70 -9.97 15.57
CA ALA A 289 9.95 -10.49 14.22
C ALA A 289 9.76 -12.02 14.13
N ASN A 290 10.29 -12.76 15.11
CA ASN A 290 10.31 -14.23 15.14
C ASN A 290 9.55 -14.82 16.35
N CYS A 291 8.66 -14.06 16.97
CA CYS A 291 7.93 -14.52 18.16
C CYS A 291 6.69 -15.33 17.75
N GLY A 292 6.61 -16.62 18.11
CA GLY A 292 5.44 -17.47 17.83
C GLY A 292 4.17 -17.06 18.60
N ASP A 293 4.35 -16.37 19.72
CA ASP A 293 3.26 -15.97 20.62
C ASP A 293 2.81 -14.51 20.41
N VAL A 294 3.15 -13.87 19.29
CA VAL A 294 2.61 -12.54 18.94
C VAL A 294 1.35 -12.68 18.09
N LEU A 295 0.40 -11.76 18.27
CA LEU A 295 -0.76 -11.60 17.40
C LEU A 295 -0.82 -10.16 16.89
N PRO A 296 -0.24 -9.87 15.72
CA PRO A 296 -0.41 -8.58 15.07
C PRO A 296 -1.84 -8.45 14.57
N VAL A 297 -2.52 -7.35 14.92
CA VAL A 297 -3.86 -7.02 14.42
C VAL A 297 -3.73 -5.76 13.59
N TYR A 298 -4.11 -5.83 12.31
CA TYR A 298 -4.11 -4.67 11.41
C TYR A 298 -5.53 -4.33 11.00
N ILE A 299 -5.92 -3.05 11.11
CA ILE A 299 -7.24 -2.53 10.69
C ILE A 299 -7.02 -1.44 9.64
N GLY A 300 -7.67 -1.55 8.48
CA GLY A 300 -7.55 -0.56 7.39
C GLY A 300 -8.68 -0.62 6.37
N ASP A 301 -8.90 0.45 5.58
CA ASP A 301 -10.03 0.59 4.66
C ASP A 301 -9.66 0.50 3.17
N ASP A 302 -8.39 0.74 2.82
CA ASP A 302 -7.99 1.03 1.44
C ASP A 302 -7.01 0.01 0.85
N ARG A 303 -6.81 0.11 -0.46
CA ARG A 303 -5.97 -0.82 -1.22
C ARG A 303 -4.54 -0.92 -0.67
N THR A 304 -4.00 0.16 -0.07
CA THR A 304 -2.64 0.13 0.48
C THR A 304 -2.53 -0.70 1.76
N ASP A 305 -3.64 -0.96 2.45
CA ASP A 305 -3.68 -1.82 3.64
C ASP A 305 -3.65 -3.31 3.28
N GLU A 306 -3.98 -3.66 2.03
CA GLU A 306 -3.82 -5.01 1.50
C GLU A 306 -2.38 -5.51 1.59
N ASP A 307 -1.40 -4.60 1.49
CA ASP A 307 0.01 -4.97 1.62
C ASP A 307 0.30 -5.49 3.04
N ALA A 308 -0.30 -4.89 4.07
CA ALA A 308 -0.21 -5.39 5.45
C ALA A 308 -1.00 -6.69 5.63
N PHE A 309 -2.22 -6.79 5.09
CA PHE A 309 -3.02 -8.01 5.18
C PHE A 309 -2.34 -9.21 4.52
N LYS A 310 -1.69 -9.02 3.36
CA LYS A 310 -0.90 -10.06 2.68
C LYS A 310 0.26 -10.54 3.53
N VAL A 311 0.97 -9.63 4.21
CA VAL A 311 2.05 -9.99 5.14
C VAL A 311 1.50 -10.86 6.28
N LEU A 312 0.41 -10.46 6.93
CA LEU A 312 -0.20 -11.24 8.02
C LEU A 312 -0.64 -12.63 7.56
N ARG A 313 -1.28 -12.70 6.38
CA ARG A 313 -1.69 -13.98 5.77
C ARG A 313 -0.50 -14.87 5.46
N LYS A 314 0.56 -14.33 4.84
CA LYS A 314 1.77 -15.07 4.49
C LYS A 314 2.51 -15.59 5.72
N ARG A 315 2.53 -14.80 6.81
CA ARG A 315 3.13 -15.23 8.08
C ARG A 315 2.32 -16.32 8.77
N GLY A 316 1.06 -16.56 8.37
CA GLY A 316 0.16 -17.49 9.06
C GLY A 316 -0.18 -17.07 10.50
N GLN A 317 0.16 -15.84 10.87
CA GLN A 317 0.08 -15.29 12.22
C GLN A 317 -0.35 -13.84 12.14
N GLY A 318 -1.39 -13.50 12.90
CA GLY A 318 -1.99 -12.18 12.91
C GLY A 318 -3.40 -12.16 12.33
N LEU A 319 -3.99 -10.97 12.31
CA LEU A 319 -5.38 -10.77 11.98
C LEU A 319 -5.54 -9.46 11.20
N GLY A 320 -5.96 -9.55 9.94
CA GLY A 320 -6.34 -8.40 9.14
C GLY A 320 -7.84 -8.15 9.22
N ILE A 321 -8.24 -6.90 9.44
CA ILE A 321 -9.62 -6.42 9.45
C ILE A 321 -9.79 -5.32 8.40
N LEU A 322 -10.62 -5.57 7.40
CA LEU A 322 -10.98 -4.57 6.40
C LEU A 322 -12.14 -3.70 6.92
N VAL A 323 -12.03 -2.39 6.79
CA VAL A 323 -13.12 -1.45 7.04
C VAL A 323 -13.83 -1.14 5.73
N SER A 324 -15.06 -1.63 5.56
CA SER A 324 -15.85 -1.39 4.35
C SER A 324 -17.33 -1.73 4.53
N LYS A 325 -18.21 -0.85 4.02
CA LYS A 325 -19.65 -1.12 3.88
C LYS A 325 -20.00 -1.98 2.67
N CYS A 326 -19.09 -2.03 1.71
CA CYS A 326 -19.28 -2.73 0.44
C CYS A 326 -18.27 -3.89 0.31
N PRO A 327 -18.62 -4.96 -0.40
CA PRO A 327 -17.67 -6.02 -0.72
C PRO A 327 -16.46 -5.46 -1.46
N LYS A 328 -15.27 -5.94 -1.08
CA LYS A 328 -14.01 -5.65 -1.75
C LYS A 328 -13.18 -6.93 -1.79
N ASP A 329 -12.43 -7.14 -2.87
CA ASP A 329 -11.41 -8.18 -2.85
C ASP A 329 -10.35 -7.83 -1.80
N THR A 330 -10.06 -8.77 -0.89
CA THR A 330 -9.24 -8.50 0.28
C THR A 330 -8.56 -9.74 0.83
N ASN A 331 -7.35 -9.54 1.36
CA ASN A 331 -6.60 -10.53 2.12
C ASN A 331 -6.96 -10.52 3.61
N ALA A 332 -7.76 -9.56 4.08
CA ALA A 332 -8.24 -9.52 5.46
C ALA A 332 -9.04 -10.77 5.83
N SER A 333 -8.99 -11.17 7.10
CA SER A 333 -9.74 -12.32 7.61
C SER A 333 -11.14 -11.94 8.09
N TYR A 334 -11.31 -10.70 8.54
CA TYR A 334 -12.55 -10.17 9.06
C TYR A 334 -12.85 -8.81 8.44
N SER A 335 -14.07 -8.34 8.64
CA SER A 335 -14.50 -7.00 8.24
C SER A 335 -15.13 -6.22 9.40
N LEU A 336 -15.15 -4.90 9.27
CA LEU A 336 -15.95 -3.96 10.04
C LEU A 336 -16.57 -2.97 9.04
N GLN A 337 -17.74 -2.42 9.34
CA GLN A 337 -18.47 -1.61 8.37
C GLN A 337 -17.90 -0.20 8.22
N ASP A 338 -17.55 0.45 9.33
CA ASP A 338 -17.12 1.85 9.38
C ASP A 338 -16.38 2.20 10.68
N PRO A 339 -15.86 3.44 10.84
CA PRO A 339 -15.12 3.84 12.04
C PRO A 339 -15.86 3.65 13.36
N THR A 340 -17.20 3.60 13.36
CA THR A 340 -17.98 3.35 14.59
C THR A 340 -17.77 1.93 15.09
N GLU A 341 -17.85 0.95 14.17
CA GLU A 341 -17.60 -0.45 14.52
C GLU A 341 -16.12 -0.71 14.85
N VAL A 342 -15.20 0.05 14.25
CA VAL A 342 -13.78 0.05 14.66
C VAL A 342 -13.65 0.45 16.12
N MET A 343 -14.27 1.56 16.52
CA MET A 343 -14.25 2.02 17.91
C MET A 343 -14.82 0.96 18.87
N GLU A 344 -15.96 0.38 18.54
CA GLU A 344 -16.59 -0.67 19.35
C GLU A 344 -15.68 -1.89 19.51
N PHE A 345 -15.06 -2.35 18.42
CA PHE A 345 -14.13 -3.48 18.44
C PHE A 345 -12.92 -3.20 19.33
N LEU A 346 -12.33 -2.01 19.22
CA LEU A 346 -11.19 -1.59 20.04
C LEU A 346 -11.53 -1.58 21.53
N LEU A 347 -12.67 -1.00 21.91
CA LEU A 347 -13.11 -0.95 23.30
C LEU A 347 -13.39 -2.35 23.87
N ARG A 348 -14.06 -3.20 23.09
CA ARG A 348 -14.35 -4.59 23.48
C ARG A 348 -13.07 -5.41 23.67
N LEU A 349 -12.06 -5.18 22.83
CA LEU A 349 -10.75 -5.83 22.94
C LEU A 349 -10.01 -5.43 24.24
N VAL A 350 -10.03 -4.14 24.58
CA VAL A 350 -9.46 -3.63 25.83
C VAL A 350 -10.18 -4.20 27.05
N GLU A 351 -11.52 -4.20 27.04
CA GLU A 351 -12.33 -4.75 28.13
C GLU A 351 -12.05 -6.24 28.36
N TRP A 352 -12.00 -7.03 27.27
CA TRP A 352 -11.65 -8.43 27.33
C TRP A 352 -10.27 -8.67 27.95
N ARG A 353 -9.26 -7.87 27.58
CA ARG A 353 -7.91 -8.00 28.14
C ARG A 353 -7.88 -7.70 29.64
N ARG A 354 -8.58 -6.66 30.08
CA ARG A 354 -8.69 -6.28 31.52
C ARG A 354 -9.31 -7.38 32.36
N LYS A 355 -10.41 -7.97 31.88
CA LYS A 355 -11.07 -9.10 32.55
C LYS A 355 -10.14 -10.32 32.64
N SER A 356 -9.46 -10.63 31.53
CA SER A 356 -8.51 -11.75 31.48
C SER A 356 -7.33 -11.58 32.44
N SER A 357 -6.78 -10.36 32.58
CA SER A 357 -5.71 -10.07 33.54
C SER A 357 -6.17 -10.13 35.00
N SER A 358 -7.40 -9.71 35.29
CA SER A 358 -7.96 -9.74 36.65
C SER A 358 -8.22 -11.17 37.14
N SER A 359 -8.70 -12.05 36.25
CA SER A 359 -8.90 -13.47 36.57
C SER A 359 -7.58 -14.22 36.83
N SER A 360 -6.48 -13.84 36.16
CA SER A 360 -5.16 -14.43 36.44
C SER A 360 -4.55 -14.02 37.79
N LEU A 361 -4.98 -12.89 38.37
CA LEU A 361 -4.53 -12.43 39.68
C LEU A 361 -5.23 -13.14 40.85
N MET A 362 -6.47 -13.63 40.65
CA MET A 362 -7.20 -14.38 41.68
C MET A 362 -6.78 -15.86 41.81
N ILE A 363 -6.05 -16.42 40.84
CA ILE A 363 -5.59 -17.81 40.83
C ILE A 363 -4.08 -17.89 41.17
N ARG A 364 -3.64 -17.13 42.18
CA ARG A 364 -2.35 -17.39 42.82
C ARG A 364 -2.63 -18.10 44.15
N PRO A 365 -2.18 -19.36 44.35
CA PRO A 365 -2.26 -19.98 45.65
C PRO A 365 -1.48 -19.10 46.64
N ARG A 366 -2.10 -18.76 47.77
CA ARG A 366 -1.33 -18.31 48.93
C ARG A 366 -0.47 -19.51 49.33
N VAL A 367 0.85 -19.40 49.11
CA VAL A 367 1.82 -20.31 49.71
C VAL A 367 2.00 -19.91 51.17
#